data_AF-A0A6V7HUC8-F1
#
_entry.id   AF-A0A6V7HUC8-F1
#
_cell.length_a   1.000
_cell.length_b   1.000
_cell.length_c   1.000
_cell.angle_alpha   90.00
_cell.angle_beta   90.00
_cell.angle_gamma   90.00
#
_symmetry.space_group_name_H-M   'P 1'
#
loop_
_entity.id
_entity.type
_entity.pdbx_description
1 polymer ?
#
loop_
_entity_poly.entity_id
_entity_poly.type
_entity_poly.pdbx_seq_one_letter_code
_entity_poly.pdbx_strand_id
1 'polypeptide(L)' 'MFRITCSILQSIKINVTCTRTNYGVYHNPNRHIFYVKLRNNDRAVLLYNKNDNIMDIKSINVPREQQGRGLARTLAE' A
#
# COMPACT_ATOMS: atom_id res chain seq x y z
N MET A 1 -2.73 53.39 -19.63
CA MET A 1 -3.18 52.97 -18.28
C MET A 1 -3.70 51.54 -18.40
N PHE A 2 -2.82 50.54 -18.23
CA PHE A 2 -3.16 49.14 -18.48
C PHE A 2 -3.78 48.52 -17.22
N ARG A 3 -5.06 48.16 -17.28
CA ARG A 3 -5.74 47.36 -16.25
C ARG A 3 -5.49 45.89 -16.52
N ILE A 4 -4.61 45.27 -15.73
CA ILE A 4 -4.53 43.81 -15.65
C ILE A 4 -5.59 43.38 -14.65
N THR A 5 -6.72 42.89 -15.13
CA THR A 5 -7.70 42.22 -14.26
C THR A 5 -7.23 40.79 -14.04
N CYS A 6 -6.74 40.52 -12.83
CA CYS A 6 -6.43 39.18 -12.35
C CYS A 6 -7.75 38.42 -12.12
N SER A 7 -8.29 37.83 -13.19
CA SER A 7 -9.36 36.85 -13.11
C SER A 7 -8.75 35.46 -13.27
N ILE A 8 -9.23 34.51 -12.47
CA ILE A 8 -8.96 33.06 -12.49
C ILE A 8 -7.96 32.60 -11.42
N LEU A 9 -8.38 32.67 -10.16
CA LEU A 9 -8.16 31.57 -9.23
C LEU A 9 -9.48 30.82 -9.11
N GLN A 10 -9.80 29.99 -10.11
CA GLN A 10 -10.88 29.02 -9.98
C GLN A 10 -10.46 28.00 -8.92
N SER A 11 -11.25 27.87 -7.85
CA SER A 11 -11.03 26.85 -6.83
C SER A 11 -11.18 25.46 -7.46
N ILE A 12 -10.10 24.68 -7.45
CA ILE A 12 -10.12 23.29 -7.92
C ILE A 12 -10.74 22.45 -6.80
N LYS A 13 -11.94 21.91 -7.02
CA LYS A 13 -12.54 20.90 -6.14
C LYS A 13 -11.94 19.54 -6.48
N ILE A 14 -11.06 19.04 -5.62
CA ILE A 14 -10.52 17.68 -5.72
C ILE A 14 -11.49 16.74 -5.01
N ASN A 15 -12.15 15.87 -5.78
CA ASN A 15 -12.95 14.78 -5.23
C ASN A 15 -12.05 13.57 -5.01
N VAL A 16 -11.74 13.25 -3.74
CA VAL A 16 -10.97 12.07 -3.36
C VAL A 16 -11.93 10.93 -3.03
N THR A 17 -11.97 9.91 -3.88
CA THR A 17 -12.74 8.68 -3.62
C THR A 17 -11.81 7.65 -2.97
N CYS A 18 -12.10 7.28 -1.72
CA CYS A 18 -11.38 6.22 -1.01
C CYS A 18 -12.00 4.86 -1.36
N THR A 19 -11.28 4.01 -2.09
CA THR A 19 -11.68 2.63 -2.35
C THR A 19 -10.86 1.69 -1.47
N ARG A 20 -11.52 0.90 -0.61
CA ARG A 20 -10.86 -0.13 0.20
C ARG A 20 -10.81 -1.43 -0.60
N THR A 21 -9.62 -1.86 -0.98
CA THR A 21 -9.39 -3.17 -1.57
C THR A 21 -9.32 -4.23 -0.47
N ASN A 22 -10.23 -5.21 -0.48
CA ASN A 22 -10.18 -6.36 0.42
C ASN A 22 -9.20 -7.40 -0.14
N TYR A 23 -7.94 -7.32 0.27
CA TYR A 23 -6.96 -8.37 0.02
C TYR A 23 -6.94 -9.36 1.17
N GLY A 24 -7.00 -10.66 0.86
CA GLY A 24 -6.78 -11.71 1.85
C GLY A 24 -5.29 -11.80 2.20
N VAL A 25 -4.97 -11.67 3.50
CA VAL A 25 -3.61 -11.87 4.02
C VAL A 25 -3.50 -13.30 4.53
N TYR A 26 -2.46 -14.00 4.09
CA TYR A 26 -2.13 -15.36 4.49
C TYR A 26 -0.85 -15.37 5.31
N HIS A 27 -0.77 -16.30 6.26
CA HIS A 27 0.40 -16.47 7.12
C HIS A 27 1.11 -17.79 6.80
N ASN A 28 2.44 -17.76 6.73
CA ASN A 28 3.28 -18.95 6.67
C ASN A 28 4.38 -18.84 7.75
N PRO A 29 4.17 -19.46 8.94
CA PRO A 29 5.09 -19.35 10.05
C PRO A 29 6.44 -20.00 9.78
N ASN A 30 6.48 -21.12 9.04
CA ASN A 30 7.71 -21.85 8.72
C ASN A 30 8.69 -21.02 7.89
N ARG A 31 8.16 -20.06 7.12
CA ARG A 31 8.97 -19.12 6.31
C ARG A 31 9.06 -17.74 6.93
N HIS A 32 8.43 -17.54 8.10
CA HIS A 32 8.31 -16.25 8.77
C HIS A 32 7.77 -15.14 7.86
N ILE A 33 6.70 -15.42 7.11
CA ILE A 33 6.09 -14.45 6.20
C ILE A 33 4.58 -14.29 6.38
N PHE A 34 4.11 -13.07 6.14
CA PHE A 34 2.73 -12.78 5.73
C PHE A 34 2.73 -12.46 4.23
N TYR A 35 1.68 -12.88 3.50
CA TYR A 35 1.62 -12.62 2.07
C TYR A 35 0.21 -12.47 1.54
N VAL A 36 0.07 -11.68 0.47
CA VAL A 36 -1.16 -11.54 -0.32
C VAL A 36 -0.96 -12.27 -1.65
N LYS A 37 -1.92 -13.12 -2.04
CA LYS A 37 -1.94 -13.76 -3.36
C LYS A 37 -2.51 -12.79 -4.40
N LEU A 38 -1.78 -12.59 -5.50
CA LEU A 38 -2.18 -11.73 -6.61
C LEU A 38 -2.58 -12.57 -7.83
N ARG A 39 -3.21 -11.94 -8.84
CA ARG A 39 -3.81 -12.65 -9.99
C ARG A 39 -2.82 -13.46 -10.84
N ASN A 40 -1.54 -13.09 -10.86
CA ASN A 40 -0.53 -13.68 -11.76
C ASN A 40 0.44 -14.64 -11.04
N ASN A 41 -0.01 -15.37 -10.02
CA ASN A 41 0.85 -16.13 -9.09
C ASN A 41 1.85 -15.29 -8.28
N ASP A 42 2.01 -14.00 -8.59
CA ASP A 42 2.76 -13.04 -7.80
C ASP A 42 2.21 -12.91 -6.38
N ARG A 43 3.11 -12.48 -5.48
CA ARG A 43 2.79 -12.27 -4.07
C ARG A 43 3.43 -10.99 -3.58
N ALA A 44 2.66 -10.20 -2.86
CA ALA A 44 3.23 -9.21 -1.95
C ALA A 44 3.54 -9.92 -0.63
N VAL A 45 4.72 -9.68 -0.05
CA VAL A 45 5.24 -10.46 1.08
C VAL A 45 5.81 -9.53 2.14
N LEU A 46 5.42 -9.72 3.39
CA LEU A 46 6.08 -9.18 4.58
C LEU A 46 6.89 -10.30 5.22
N LEU A 47 8.20 -10.10 5.33
CA LEU A 47 9.11 -10.97 6.05
C LEU A 47 9.32 -10.43 7.45
N TYR A 48 9.24 -11.31 8.44
CA TYR A 48 9.53 -11.00 9.83
C TYR A 48 10.56 -11.95 10.41
N ASN A 49 11.18 -11.55 11.51
CA ASN A 49 11.82 -12.47 12.44
C ASN A 49 11.01 -12.47 13.75
N LYS A 50 10.93 -13.61 14.43
CA LYS A 50 10.22 -13.70 15.71
C LYS A 50 11.18 -14.23 16.76
N ASN A 51 11.49 -13.38 17.75
CA ASN A 51 12.27 -13.74 18.92
C ASN A 51 11.35 -13.63 20.13
N ASP A 52 10.98 -14.77 20.70
CA ASP A 52 10.01 -14.87 21.81
C ASP A 52 8.69 -14.12 21.51
N ASN A 53 8.49 -13.00 22.21
CA ASN A 53 7.28 -12.17 22.13
C ASN A 53 7.44 -10.95 21.22
N ILE A 54 8.59 -10.79 20.58
CA ILE A 54 8.89 -9.66 19.69
C ILE A 54 8.91 -10.16 18.25
N MET A 55 8.15 -9.49 17.39
CA MET A 55 8.16 -9.70 15.94
C MET A 55 8.83 -8.50 15.27
N ASP A 56 10.02 -8.73 14.73
CA ASP A 56 10.76 -7.72 13.97
C ASP A 56 10.40 -7.83 12.49
N ILE A 57 9.77 -6.80 11.95
CA ILE A 57 9.55 -6.69 10.51
C ILE A 57 10.91 -6.46 9.83
N LYS A 58 11.28 -7.33 8.88
CA LYS A 58 12.55 -7.24 8.15
C LYS A 58 12.41 -6.54 6.81
N SER A 59 11.37 -6.88 6.05
CA SER A 59 11.13 -6.26 4.75
C SER A 59 9.70 -6.47 4.28
N ILE A 60 9.17 -5.54 3.50
CA ILE A 60 7.93 -5.69 2.75
C ILE A 60 8.27 -5.55 1.28
N ASN A 61 8.01 -6.60 0.49
CA ASN A 61 8.20 -6.61 -0.94
C ASN A 61 6.85 -6.62 -1.66
N VAL A 62 6.65 -5.65 -2.56
CA VAL A 62 5.46 -5.53 -3.39
C VAL A 62 5.91 -5.49 -4.86
N PRO A 63 5.41 -6.39 -5.72
CA PRO A 63 5.70 -6.35 -7.15
C PRO A 63 5.43 -4.97 -7.75
N ARG A 64 6.30 -4.50 -8.65
CA ARG A 64 6.23 -3.14 -9.22
C ARG A 64 4.86 -2.81 -9.81
N GLU A 65 4.27 -3.77 -10.53
CA GLU A 65 2.95 -3.65 -11.17
C GLU A 65 1.77 -3.47 -10.17
N GLN A 66 2.01 -3.73 -8.89
CA GLN A 66 1.00 -3.64 -7.82
C GLN A 66 1.31 -2.56 -6.79
N GLN A 67 2.35 -1.76 -7.00
CA GLN A 67 2.68 -0.62 -6.13
C GLN A 67 1.57 0.45 -6.22
N GLY A 68 1.47 1.29 -5.17
CA GLY A 68 0.42 2.32 -5.05
C GLY A 68 -0.97 1.79 -4.66
N ARG A 69 -1.16 0.46 -4.55
CA ARG A 69 -2.45 -0.16 -4.21
C ARG A 69 -2.65 -0.41 -2.70
N GLY A 70 -1.77 0.12 -1.86
CA GLY A 70 -1.86 -0.05 -0.41
C GLY A 70 -1.48 -1.45 0.11
N LEU A 71 -0.95 -2.35 -0.72
CA LEU A 71 -0.61 -3.73 -0.32
C LEU A 71 0.40 -3.80 0.85
N ALA A 72 1.38 -2.89 0.87
CA ALA A 72 2.35 -2.83 1.96
C ALA A 72 1.70 -2.47 3.29
N ARG A 73 0.73 -1.53 3.26
CA ARG A 73 -0.09 -1.17 4.42
C ARG A 73 -0.94 -2.37 4.85
N THR A 74 -1.64 -3.01 3.93
CA THR A 74 -2.47 -4.18 4.23
C THR A 74 -1.69 -5.34 4.84
N LEU A 75 -0.39 -5.49 4.53
CA LEU A 75 0.44 -6.51 5.14
C LEU A 75 0.91 -6.17 6.57
N ALA A 76 0.87 -4.89 6.97
CA ALA A 76 1.39 -4.41 8.24
C ALA A 76 0.29 -4.05 9.27
N GLU A 77 -0.96 -3.91 8.83
CA GLU A 77 -2.15 -3.69 9.68
C GLU A 77 -2.75 -5.02 10.18
#